data_AF-A0A433W9H5-F1
#
_entry.id   AF-A0A433W9H5-F1
#
_cell.length_a   1.000
_cell.length_b   1.000
_cell.length_c   1.000
_cell.angle_alpha   90.00
_cell.angle_beta   90.00
_cell.angle_gamma   90.00
#
_symmetry.space_group_name_H-M   'P 1'
#
loop_
_entity.id
_entity.type
_entity.pdbx_description
1 polymer ?
#
loop_
_entity_poly.entity_id
_entity_poly.type
_entity_poly.pdbx_seq_one_letter_code
_entity_poly.pdbx_strand_id
1 'polypeptide(L)'
;MKTTTWLRTGVAGMLILAAAAGCKKSADDIVPPPTAEEQRQAEIESVRTFLVKKYQMKNEDVGFDQKNKYFSMHQINVLSYEDALIEYQAIKK
;
A
#
# COMPACT_ATOMS: atom_id res chain seq x y z
N MET A 1 9.14 -26.17 -50.75
CA MET A 1 8.83 -25.05 -49.84
C MET A 1 7.45 -25.25 -49.24
N LYS A 2 7.38 -25.64 -47.96
CA LYS A 2 6.14 -25.70 -47.16
C LYS A 2 6.49 -25.34 -45.71
N THR A 3 5.91 -24.24 -45.24
CA THR A 3 5.96 -23.73 -43.87
C THR A 3 5.00 -24.51 -42.98
N THR A 4 5.43 -24.97 -41.81
CA THR A 4 4.61 -25.12 -40.58
C THR A 4 5.57 -25.42 -39.42
N THR A 5 5.89 -24.40 -38.64
CA THR A 5 6.66 -24.50 -37.40
C THR A 5 5.68 -24.60 -36.24
N TRP A 6 5.66 -25.76 -35.56
CA TRP A 6 4.98 -25.92 -34.28
C TRP A 6 5.79 -25.21 -33.19
N LEU A 7 5.36 -24.02 -32.77
CA LEU A 7 5.90 -23.37 -31.57
C LEU A 7 5.23 -23.95 -30.33
N ARG A 8 5.95 -24.91 -29.74
CA ARG A 8 5.72 -25.46 -28.41
C ARG A 8 6.00 -24.36 -27.39
N THR A 9 5.05 -24.19 -26.48
CA THR A 9 5.12 -23.45 -25.22
C THR A 9 6.47 -23.60 -24.51
N GLY A 10 7.02 -22.49 -24.00
CA GLY A 10 7.93 -22.55 -22.86
C GLY A 10 9.04 -21.51 -22.80
N VAL A 11 9.10 -20.84 -21.64
CA VAL A 11 10.29 -20.28 -20.98
C VAL A 11 10.70 -18.85 -21.34
N ALA A 12 10.51 -17.93 -20.38
CA ALA A 12 11.54 -16.95 -19.98
C ALA A 12 11.17 -16.34 -18.62
N GLY A 13 11.92 -16.71 -17.59
CA GLY A 13 11.71 -16.17 -16.23
C GLY A 13 12.53 -16.91 -15.18
N MET A 14 13.83 -17.05 -15.47
CA MET A 14 14.84 -17.65 -14.61
C MET A 14 15.00 -16.81 -13.33
N LEU A 15 14.79 -17.40 -12.15
CA LEU A 15 15.34 -16.91 -10.88
C LEU A 15 15.54 -18.11 -9.94
N ILE A 16 16.79 -18.57 -9.88
CA ILE A 16 17.27 -19.52 -8.87
C ILE A 16 17.79 -18.70 -7.68
N LEU A 17 17.29 -18.97 -6.48
CA LEU A 17 17.95 -18.79 -5.16
C LEU A 17 16.92 -19.20 -4.09
N ALA A 18 17.16 -19.96 -3.05
CA ALA A 18 18.24 -20.82 -2.60
C ALA A 18 17.59 -21.79 -1.60
N ALA A 19 18.24 -22.92 -1.38
CA ALA A 19 17.79 -23.97 -0.47
C ALA A 19 17.63 -23.47 0.97
N ALA A 20 16.49 -23.79 1.58
CA ALA A 20 16.42 -24.09 3.00
C ALA A 20 15.65 -25.40 3.14
N ALA A 21 16.41 -26.46 3.36
CA ALA A 21 15.92 -27.77 3.67
C ALA A 21 15.10 -27.73 4.96
N GLY A 22 13.95 -28.42 4.93
CA GLY A 22 13.35 -29.07 6.09
C GLY A 22 12.83 -28.15 7.20
N CYS A 23 11.52 -28.02 7.31
CA CYS A 23 10.83 -28.43 8.54
C CYS A 23 9.32 -28.53 8.32
N LYS A 24 8.78 -29.59 8.94
CA LYS A 24 7.39 -29.97 8.99
C LYS A 24 6.52 -28.84 9.58
N LYS A 25 5.35 -28.64 8.96
CA LYS A 25 4.03 -28.70 9.61
C LYS A 25 3.93 -27.92 10.94
N SER A 26 3.46 -26.68 10.83
CA SER A 26 2.49 -25.97 11.68
C SER A 26 2.66 -24.48 11.40
N ALA A 27 1.93 -23.96 10.40
CA ALA A 27 1.76 -22.52 10.25
C ALA A 27 0.86 -22.07 11.39
N ASP A 28 1.47 -21.91 12.57
CA ASP A 28 0.97 -21.00 13.58
C ASP A 28 1.00 -19.62 12.91
N ASP A 29 -0.19 -19.08 12.67
CA ASP A 29 -0.42 -17.76 12.06
C ASP A 29 0.02 -16.68 13.06
N ILE A 30 1.31 -16.68 13.39
CA ILE A 30 1.95 -15.65 14.18
C ILE A 30 2.19 -14.52 13.19
N VAL A 31 1.14 -13.77 12.90
CA VAL A 31 1.28 -12.47 12.25
C VAL A 31 2.22 -11.66 13.15
N PRO A 32 3.43 -11.32 12.70
CA PRO A 32 4.32 -10.50 13.50
C PRO A 32 3.60 -9.19 13.83
N PRO A 33 3.80 -8.62 15.04
CA PRO A 33 3.21 -7.33 15.35
C PRO A 33 3.59 -6.32 14.25
N PRO A 34 2.65 -5.48 13.80
CA PRO A 34 2.90 -4.58 12.70
C PRO A 34 4.07 -3.66 13.06
N THR A 35 5.01 -3.53 12.13
CA THR A 35 6.15 -2.64 12.28
C THR A 35 5.69 -1.19 12.47
N ALA A 36 6.54 -0.35 13.05
CA ALA A 36 6.24 1.08 13.20
C ALA A 36 5.97 1.78 11.86
N GLU A 37 6.45 1.21 10.74
CA GLU A 37 6.16 1.70 9.40
C GLU A 37 4.75 1.29 8.93
N GLU A 38 4.35 0.03 9.13
CA GLU A 38 3.01 -0.46 8.83
C GLU A 38 1.93 0.24 9.66
N GLN A 39 2.20 0.48 10.95
CA GLN A 39 1.29 1.25 11.81
C GLN A 39 1.10 2.68 11.30
N ARG A 40 2.18 3.32 10.84
CA ARG A 40 2.11 4.65 10.24
C ARG A 40 1.33 4.65 8.93
N GLN A 41 1.53 3.66 8.07
CA GLN A 41 0.76 3.57 6.82
C GLN A 41 -0.74 3.41 7.10
N ALA A 42 -1.11 2.55 8.06
CA ALA A 42 -2.52 2.40 8.46
C ALA A 42 -3.13 3.70 9.01
N GLU A 43 -2.35 4.50 9.75
CA GLU A 43 -2.79 5.82 10.21
C GLU A 43 -2.99 6.80 9.04
N ILE A 44 -2.02 6.86 8.11
CA ILE A 44 -2.10 7.70 6.91
C ILE A 44 -3.34 7.33 6.07
N GLU A 45 -3.61 6.04 5.86
CA GLU A 45 -4.79 5.58 5.13
C GLU A 45 -6.10 5.93 5.85
N SER A 46 -6.11 5.85 7.18
CA SER A 46 -7.26 6.26 7.99
C SER A 46 -7.55 7.76 7.84
N VAL A 47 -6.51 8.58 7.92
CA VAL A 47 -6.61 10.04 7.73
C VAL A 47 -7.02 10.37 6.29
N ARG A 48 -6.45 9.69 5.28
CA ARG A 48 -6.84 9.84 3.87
C ARG A 48 -8.33 9.56 3.69
N THR A 49 -8.81 8.44 4.21
CA THR A 49 -10.23 8.05 4.13
C THR A 49 -11.13 9.09 4.80
N PHE A 50 -10.69 9.63 5.94
CA PHE A 50 -11.38 10.72 6.61
C PHE A 50 -11.47 11.98 5.74
N LEU A 51 -10.37 12.42 5.13
CA LEU A 51 -10.34 13.59 4.23
C LEU A 51 -11.26 13.39 3.02
N VAL A 52 -11.19 12.22 2.38
CA VAL A 52 -12.06 11.82 1.27
C VAL A 52 -13.53 11.96 1.66
N LYS A 53 -13.91 11.47 2.84
CA LYS A 53 -15.29 11.55 3.34
C LYS A 53 -15.69 12.99 3.71
N LYS A 54 -14.84 13.72 4.42
CA LYS A 54 -15.09 15.09 4.90
C LYS A 54 -15.33 16.04 3.73
N TYR A 55 -14.49 15.93 2.70
CA TYR A 55 -14.55 16.80 1.54
C TYR A 55 -15.32 16.20 0.36
N GLN A 56 -15.95 15.04 0.53
CA GLN A 56 -16.72 14.34 -0.51
C GLN A 56 -15.93 14.15 -1.82
N MET A 57 -14.64 13.85 -1.70
CA MET A 57 -13.74 13.62 -2.83
C MET A 57 -13.64 12.13 -3.19
N LYS A 58 -12.93 11.80 -4.27
CA LYS A 58 -12.51 10.43 -4.54
C LYS A 58 -11.18 10.14 -3.88
N ASN A 59 -10.92 8.86 -3.58
CA ASN A 59 -9.61 8.43 -3.07
C ASN A 59 -8.46 8.83 -3.99
N GLU A 60 -8.71 8.80 -5.30
CA GLU A 60 -7.76 9.13 -6.37
C GLU A 60 -7.30 10.60 -6.31
N ASP A 61 -8.19 11.49 -5.83
CA ASP A 61 -7.96 12.93 -5.76
C ASP A 61 -7.16 13.36 -4.52
N VAL A 62 -6.93 12.43 -3.58
CA VAL A 62 -6.20 12.65 -2.34
C VAL A 62 -4.93 11.81 -2.36
N GLY A 63 -3.79 12.44 -2.63
CA GLY A 63 -2.47 11.81 -2.58
C GLY A 63 -1.74 12.14 -1.28
N PHE A 64 -0.97 11.20 -0.74
CA PHE A 64 -0.08 11.47 0.39
C PHE A 64 1.37 11.53 -0.10
N ASP A 65 2.04 12.65 0.16
CA ASP A 65 3.47 12.80 -0.08
C ASP A 65 4.23 12.45 1.19
N GLN A 66 4.81 11.26 1.23
CA GLN A 66 5.55 10.76 2.39
C GLN A 66 6.83 11.56 2.68
N LYS A 67 7.46 12.13 1.64
CA LYS A 67 8.72 12.88 1.77
C LYS A 67 8.49 14.21 2.48
N ASN A 68 7.40 14.88 2.12
CA ASN A 68 7.08 16.21 2.62
C ASN A 68 5.97 16.22 3.69
N LYS A 69 5.36 15.05 3.96
CA LYS A 69 4.30 14.85 4.95
C LYS A 69 3.08 15.75 4.74
N TYR A 70 2.58 15.83 3.50
CA TYR A 70 1.33 16.52 3.19
C TYR A 70 0.37 15.63 2.39
N PHE A 71 -0.92 15.90 2.55
CA PHE A 71 -1.96 15.44 1.65
C PHE A 71 -2.15 16.46 0.53
N SER A 72 -1.89 16.01 -0.70
CA SER A 72 -2.26 16.75 -1.90
C SER A 72 -3.71 16.43 -2.23
N MET A 73 -4.56 17.45 -2.22
CA MET A 73 -5.96 17.35 -2.59
C MET A 73 -6.20 18.20 -3.82
N HIS A 74 -6.63 17.58 -4.92
CA HIS A 74 -6.69 18.18 -6.25
C HIS A 74 -7.56 19.47 -6.33
N GLN A 75 -8.38 19.76 -5.32
CA GLN A 75 -9.28 20.92 -5.27
C GLN A 75 -9.05 21.91 -4.12
N ILE A 76 -8.29 21.58 -3.06
CA ILE A 76 -8.28 22.38 -1.81
C ILE A 76 -6.87 22.90 -1.45
N ASN A 77 -5.93 22.87 -2.40
CA ASN A 77 -4.50 23.02 -2.10
C ASN A 77 -4.05 21.95 -1.07
N VAL A 78 -2.76 21.95 -0.75
CA VAL A 78 -2.12 20.97 0.14
C VAL A 78 -2.56 21.16 1.60
N LEU A 79 -2.80 20.06 2.31
CA LEU A 79 -3.04 20.02 3.76
C LEU A 79 -1.91 19.24 4.44
N SER A 80 -1.36 19.76 5.54
CA SER A 80 -0.29 19.05 6.26
C SER A 80 -0.82 17.76 6.90
N TYR A 81 0.04 16.75 7.04
CA TYR A 81 -0.30 15.52 7.75
C TYR A 81 -0.74 15.81 9.19
N GLU A 82 -0.05 16.73 9.86
CA GLU A 82 -0.29 17.07 11.26
C GLU A 82 -1.65 17.73 11.46
N ASP A 83 -2.03 18.69 10.60
CA ASP A 83 -3.35 19.33 10.65
C ASP A 83 -4.46 18.30 10.38
N ALA A 84 -4.28 17.46 9.36
CA ALA A 84 -5.24 16.42 9.02
C ALA A 84 -5.40 15.40 10.18
N LEU A 85 -4.31 15.08 10.87
CA LEU A 85 -4.31 14.17 12.02
C LEU A 85 -5.02 14.80 13.23
N ILE A 86 -4.78 16.08 13.52
CA ILE A 86 -5.47 16.82 14.59
C ILE A 86 -6.98 16.82 14.33
N GLU A 87 -7.41 17.12 13.11
CA GLU A 87 -8.82 17.09 12.73
C GLU A 87 -9.43 15.69 12.85
N TYR A 88 -8.71 14.66 12.40
CA TYR A 88 -9.14 13.27 12.53
C TYR A 88 -9.33 12.86 13.99
N GLN A 89 -8.37 13.21 14.86
CA GLN A 89 -8.44 12.90 16.29
C GLN A 89 -9.53 13.71 17.01
N ALA A 90 -9.80 14.94 16.58
CA ALA A 90 -10.86 15.77 17.16
C ALA A 90 -12.25 15.17 16.97
N ILE A 91 -12.46 14.40 15.89
CA ILE A 91 -13.75 13.77 15.56
C ILE A 91 -13.88 12.36 16.18
N LYS A 92 -12.75 11.76 16.59
CA LYS A 92 -12.71 10.43 17.20
C LYS A 92 -13.00 10.43 18.70
N LYS A 93 -13.06 11.62 19.33
CA LYS A 93 -13.45 11.84 20.74
C LYS A 93 -14.96 12.02 20.86
#